data_AF-A0A3D4AVS0-F1
#
_entry.id   AF-A0A3D4AVS0-F1
#
_cell.length_a   1.000
_cell.length_b   1.000
_cell.length_c   1.000
_cell.angle_alpha   90.00
_cell.angle_beta   90.00
_cell.angle_gamma   90.00
#
_symmetry.space_group_name_H-M   'P 1'
#
loop_
_entity.id
_entity.type
_entity.pdbx_description
1 polymer ?
#
loop_
_entity_poly.entity_id
_entity_poly.type
_entity_poly.pdbx_seq_one_letter_code
_entity_poly.pdbx_strand_id
1 'polypeptide(L)'
;MFNIVKSIRKRYRWALVAIALLVSVSALLMQYFFSVQKYDAKIINIAGKQRMLSQKIAWHSNALINQTDNHAQHLQSLKHSLELFEQAHEYLLTKDEQGDAVYLNTPLFDLYYAPPSNLDAEVLAFITQAKNLV
;
A
#
# COMPACT_ATOMS: atom_id res chain seq x y z
N MET A 1 -8.15 58.28 -28.31
CA MET A 1 -7.83 56.95 -28.89
C MET A 1 -6.76 56.19 -28.10
N PHE A 2 -5.59 56.78 -27.79
CA PHE A 2 -4.49 56.13 -27.06
C PHE A 2 -4.84 55.58 -25.65
N ASN A 3 -5.65 56.31 -24.86
CA ASN A 3 -6.01 55.89 -23.51
C ASN A 3 -6.92 54.64 -23.48
N ILE A 4 -7.78 54.48 -24.50
CA ILE A 4 -8.67 53.32 -24.64
C ILE A 4 -7.83 52.06 -24.88
N VAL A 5 -6.88 52.11 -25.83
CA VAL A 5 -5.97 51.00 -26.14
C VAL A 5 -5.13 50.59 -24.92
N LYS A 6 -4.64 51.57 -24.14
CA LYS A 6 -3.86 51.30 -22.91
C LYS A 6 -4.70 50.62 -21.82
N SER A 7 -5.96 51.03 -21.66
CA SER A 7 -6.89 50.42 -20.68
C SER A 7 -7.24 48.97 -21.03
N ILE A 8 -7.44 48.67 -22.33
CA ILE A 8 -7.71 47.33 -22.84
C ILE A 8 -6.50 46.43 -22.61
N ARG A 9 -5.29 46.88 -22.96
CA ARG A 9 -4.06 46.09 -22.72
C ARG A 9 -3.84 45.78 -21.24
N LYS A 10 -4.12 46.71 -20.31
CA LYS A 10 -3.98 46.46 -18.87
C LYS A 10 -4.96 45.38 -18.39
N ARG A 11 -6.22 45.41 -18.85
CA ARG A 11 -7.22 44.38 -18.53
C ARG A 11 -6.82 43.01 -19.08
N TYR A 12 -6.34 42.95 -20.32
CA TYR A 12 -5.82 41.70 -20.91
C TYR A 12 -4.62 41.14 -20.15
N ARG A 13 -3.70 42.00 -19.68
CA ARG A 13 -2.58 41.55 -18.81
C ARG A 13 -3.09 40.92 -17.51
N TRP A 14 -4.09 41.53 -16.87
CA TRP A 14 -4.70 40.95 -15.67
C TRP A 14 -5.42 39.64 -15.95
N ALA A 15 -6.14 39.53 -17.06
CA ALA A 15 -6.78 38.29 -17.48
C ALA A 15 -5.74 37.18 -17.72
N LEU A 16 -4.64 37.48 -18.41
CA LEU A 16 -3.54 36.53 -18.64
C LEU A 16 -2.86 36.11 -17.34
N VAL A 17 -2.63 37.04 -16.41
CA VAL A 17 -2.08 36.71 -15.07
C VAL A 17 -3.04 35.82 -14.30
N ALA A 18 -4.35 36.11 -14.33
CA ALA A 18 -5.35 35.29 -13.68
C ALA A 18 -5.40 33.88 -14.28
N ILE A 19 -5.37 33.74 -15.60
CA ILE A 19 -5.31 32.44 -16.29
C ILE A 19 -4.04 31.69 -15.89
N ALA A 20 -2.88 32.36 -15.94
CA ALA A 20 -1.61 31.75 -15.55
C ALA A 20 -1.64 31.25 -14.10
N LEU A 21 -2.15 32.06 -13.17
CA LEU A 21 -2.30 31.68 -11.76
C LEU A 21 -3.24 30.48 -11.59
N LEU A 22 -4.41 30.48 -12.25
CA LEU A 22 -5.36 29.36 -12.17
C LEU A 22 -4.74 28.06 -12.70
N VAL A 23 -4.03 28.13 -13.83
CA VAL A 23 -3.32 26.97 -14.40
C VAL A 23 -2.23 26.49 -13.44
N SER A 24 -1.44 27.39 -12.86
CA SER A 24 -0.40 27.03 -11.88
C SER A 24 -0.98 26.37 -10.63
N VAL A 25 -2.06 26.91 -10.06
CA VAL A 25 -2.73 26.31 -8.90
C VAL A 25 -3.29 24.93 -9.24
N SER A 26 -3.93 24.78 -10.40
CA SER A 26 -4.44 23.48 -10.87
C SER A 26 -3.32 22.45 -10.99
N ALA A 27 -2.18 22.83 -11.57
CA ALA A 27 -1.03 21.95 -11.71
C ALA A 27 -0.46 21.53 -10.34
N LEU A 28 -0.37 22.46 -9.38
CA LEU A 28 0.10 22.16 -8.01
C LEU A 28 -0.85 21.19 -7.29
N LEU A 29 -2.17 21.41 -7.39
CA LEU A 29 -3.17 20.51 -6.82
C LEU A 29 -3.08 19.11 -7.43
N MET A 30 -2.93 19.01 -8.76
CA MET A 30 -2.78 17.72 -9.44
C MET A 30 -1.52 16.97 -8.98
N GLN A 31 -0.40 17.68 -8.85
CA GLN A 31 0.84 17.09 -8.33
C GLN A 31 0.68 16.59 -6.89
N TYR A 32 -0.04 17.34 -6.04
CA TYR A 32 -0.35 16.93 -4.69
C TYR A 32 -1.20 15.64 -4.66
N PHE A 33 -2.30 15.59 -5.41
CA PHE A 33 -3.16 14.40 -5.47
C PHE A 33 -2.42 13.16 -5.98
N PHE A 34 -1.58 13.29 -7.00
CA PHE A 34 -0.76 12.17 -7.47
C PHE A 34 0.26 11.70 -6.44
N SER A 35 0.81 12.61 -5.63
CA SER A 35 1.72 12.24 -4.55
C SER A 35 1.01 11.39 -3.48
N VAL A 36 -0.18 11.81 -3.06
CA VAL A 36 -1.01 11.06 -2.10
C VAL A 36 -1.39 9.69 -2.67
N GLN A 37 -1.85 9.63 -3.93
CA GLN A 37 -2.25 8.38 -4.57
C GLN A 37 -1.09 7.38 -4.73
N LYS A 38 0.15 7.84 -4.91
CA LYS A 38 1.33 6.97 -4.95
C LYS A 38 1.58 6.26 -3.62
N TYR A 39 1.30 6.92 -2.50
CA TYR A 39 1.41 6.32 -1.19
C TYR A 39 0.41 5.17 -1.04
N ASP A 40 -0.87 5.41 -1.35
CA ASP A 40 -1.92 4.37 -1.32
C ASP A 40 -1.59 3.19 -2.24
N ALA A 41 -1.09 3.46 -3.45
CA ALA A 41 -0.69 2.43 -4.40
C ALA A 41 0.43 1.52 -3.84
N LYS A 42 1.36 2.07 -3.04
CA LYS A 42 2.42 1.29 -2.39
C LYS A 42 1.82 0.32 -1.35
N ILE A 43 0.90 0.79 -0.52
CA ILE A 43 0.25 -0.03 0.52
C ILE A 43 -0.58 -1.15 -0.11
N ILE A 44 -1.38 -0.81 -1.13
CA ILE A 44 -2.17 -1.80 -1.89
C ILE A 44 -1.26 -2.86 -2.53
N ASN A 45 -0.10 -2.46 -3.08
CA ASN A 45 0.85 -3.42 -3.66
C ASN A 45 1.47 -4.35 -2.61
N ILE A 46 1.75 -3.86 -1.40
CA ILE A 46 2.27 -4.69 -0.30
C ILE A 46 1.21 -5.70 0.15
N ALA A 47 -0.04 -5.27 0.34
CA ALA A 47 -1.16 -6.17 0.63
C ALA A 47 -1.38 -7.19 -0.50
N GLY A 48 -1.25 -6.77 -1.76
CA GLY A 48 -1.30 -7.66 -2.93
C GLY A 48 -0.20 -8.70 -2.92
N LYS A 49 1.04 -8.31 -2.56
CA LYS A 49 2.16 -9.24 -2.37
C LYS A 49 1.90 -10.22 -1.25
N GLN A 50 1.32 -9.77 -0.13
CA GLN A 50 0.96 -10.64 0.99
C GLN A 50 0.00 -11.76 0.52
N ARG A 51 -1.00 -11.44 -0.32
CA ARG A 51 -1.90 -12.45 -0.91
C ARG A 51 -1.18 -13.46 -1.81
N MET A 52 -0.23 -13.00 -2.64
CA MET A 52 0.55 -13.91 -3.49
C MET A 52 1.45 -14.80 -2.64
N LEU A 53 2.09 -14.24 -1.62
CA LEU A 53 2.98 -14.95 -0.71
C LEU A 53 2.22 -15.99 0.13
N SER A 54 0.99 -15.74 0.58
CA SER A 54 0.20 -16.77 1.30
C SER A 54 -0.06 -17.99 0.43
N GLN A 55 -0.39 -17.78 -0.85
CA GLN A 55 -0.56 -18.87 -1.82
C GLN A 55 0.76 -19.63 -2.04
N LYS A 56 1.87 -18.91 -2.15
CA LYS A 56 3.20 -19.51 -2.35
C LYS A 56 3.65 -20.32 -1.13
N ILE A 57 3.39 -19.83 0.08
CA ILE A 57 3.62 -20.53 1.35
C ILE A 57 2.79 -21.81 1.38
N ALA A 58 1.49 -21.73 1.08
CA ALA A 58 0.60 -22.90 1.07
C ALA A 58 1.07 -23.96 0.06
N TRP A 59 1.49 -23.55 -1.14
CA TRP A 59 2.01 -24.45 -2.16
C TRP A 59 3.30 -25.16 -1.72
N HIS A 60 4.30 -24.42 -1.25
CA HIS A 60 5.55 -25.03 -0.78
C HIS A 60 5.36 -25.90 0.46
N SER A 61 4.49 -25.49 1.39
CA SER A 61 4.12 -26.29 2.56
C SER A 61 3.52 -27.63 2.13
N ASN A 62 2.59 -27.60 1.18
CA ASN A 62 1.98 -28.82 0.65
C ASN A 62 2.99 -29.74 -0.04
N ALA A 63 3.92 -29.17 -0.82
CA ALA A 63 4.98 -29.95 -1.47
C ALA A 63 5.92 -30.63 -0.46
N LEU A 64 6.27 -29.94 0.64
CA LEU A 64 7.08 -30.51 1.72
C LEU A 64 6.36 -31.64 2.47
N ILE A 65 5.07 -31.45 2.78
CA ILE A 65 4.25 -32.47 3.46
C ILE A 65 4.11 -33.74 2.60
N ASN A 66 3.93 -33.57 1.29
CA ASN A 66 3.77 -34.68 0.35
C ASN A 66 5.10 -35.29 -0.15
N GLN A 67 6.24 -34.83 0.39
CA GLN A 67 7.59 -35.34 0.08
C GLN A 67 7.91 -35.39 -1.42
N THR A 68 7.56 -34.33 -2.16
CA THR A 68 7.87 -34.25 -3.59
C THR A 68 9.38 -34.11 -3.85
N ASP A 69 9.80 -34.39 -5.07
CA ASP A 69 11.16 -34.05 -5.54
C ASP A 69 11.47 -32.56 -5.28
N ASN A 70 12.76 -32.23 -5.15
CA ASN A 70 13.26 -30.88 -4.86
C ASN A 70 12.92 -30.33 -3.46
N HIS A 71 12.82 -31.20 -2.45
CA HIS A 71 12.56 -30.83 -1.05
C HIS A 71 13.37 -29.62 -0.56
N ALA A 72 14.69 -29.59 -0.82
CA ALA A 72 15.56 -28.47 -0.42
C ALA A 72 15.16 -27.13 -1.05
N GLN A 73 14.72 -27.12 -2.32
CA GLN A 73 14.28 -25.92 -3.01
C GLN A 73 12.94 -25.41 -2.46
N HIS A 74 12.02 -26.32 -2.14
CA HIS A 74 10.75 -25.97 -1.50
C HIS A 74 10.96 -25.43 -0.08
N LEU A 75 11.88 -26.03 0.68
CA LEU A 75 12.25 -25.55 2.02
C LEU A 75 12.83 -24.13 1.97
N GLN A 76 13.77 -23.88 1.06
CA GLN A 76 14.36 -22.55 0.88
C GLN A 76 13.31 -21.52 0.43
N SER A 77 12.44 -21.90 -0.52
CA SER A 77 11.40 -21.01 -1.04
C SER A 77 10.34 -20.70 0.01
N LEU A 78 10.01 -21.68 0.87
CA LEU A 78 9.11 -21.49 2.01
C LEU A 78 9.70 -20.51 3.02
N LYS A 79 10.97 -20.73 3.44
CA LYS A 79 11.71 -19.81 4.34
C LYS A 79 11.65 -18.37 3.83
N HIS A 80 12.04 -18.17 2.57
CA HIS A 80 12.07 -16.84 1.97
C HIS A 80 10.68 -16.22 1.83
N SER A 81 9.66 -17.01 1.47
CA SER A 81 8.29 -16.50 1.35
C SER A 81 7.70 -16.11 2.70
N LEU A 82 8.00 -16.87 3.76
CA LEU A 82 7.60 -16.55 5.14
C LEU A 82 8.23 -15.23 5.61
N GLU A 83 9.53 -15.07 5.41
CA GLU A 83 10.25 -13.85 5.77
C GLU A 83 9.62 -12.61 5.11
N LEU A 84 9.38 -12.67 3.78
CA LEU A 84 8.75 -11.56 3.06
C LEU A 84 7.29 -11.33 3.49
N PHE A 85 6.57 -12.40 3.82
CA PHE A 85 5.17 -12.32 4.24
C PHE A 85 5.04 -11.66 5.62
N GLU A 86 5.92 -12.01 6.57
CA GLU A 86 6.02 -11.40 7.90
C GLU A 86 6.38 -9.92 7.80
N GLN A 87 7.42 -9.57 7.04
CA GLN A 87 7.81 -8.17 6.84
C GLN A 87 6.67 -7.34 6.23
N ALA A 88 5.94 -7.90 5.25
CA ALA A 88 4.79 -7.23 4.65
C ALA A 88 3.66 -7.04 5.66
N HIS A 89 3.40 -8.04 6.49
CA HIS A 89 2.35 -8.01 7.50
C HIS A 89 2.66 -6.99 8.61
N GLU A 90 3.87 -7.02 9.18
CA GLU A 90 4.34 -6.04 10.16
C GLU A 90 4.27 -4.61 9.62
N TYR A 91 4.68 -4.42 8.37
CA TYR A 91 4.60 -3.11 7.72
C TYR A 91 3.16 -2.60 7.64
N LEU A 92 2.19 -3.44 7.24
CA LEU A 92 0.78 -3.07 7.15
C LEU A 92 0.14 -2.76 8.51
N LEU A 93 0.69 -3.32 9.59
CA LEU A 93 0.24 -3.12 10.97
C LEU A 93 1.03 -2.05 11.73
N THR A 94 1.89 -1.30 11.04
CA THR A 94 2.67 -0.21 11.65
C THR A 94 1.74 0.76 12.38
N LYS A 95 2.12 1.11 13.61
CA LYS A 95 1.46 2.12 14.43
C LYS A 95 2.30 3.39 14.51
N ASP A 96 1.65 4.53 14.69
CA ASP A 96 2.32 5.80 14.91
C ASP A 96 2.78 5.96 16.37
N GLU A 97 3.36 7.12 16.70
CA GLU A 97 3.83 7.43 18.07
C GLU A 97 2.70 7.44 19.12
N GLN A 98 1.45 7.60 18.68
CA GLN A 98 0.26 7.62 19.54
C GLN A 98 -0.33 6.21 19.72
N GLY A 99 0.18 5.23 18.96
CA GLY A 99 -0.27 3.85 18.99
C GLY A 99 -1.42 3.55 18.03
N ASP A 100 -1.78 4.51 17.18
CA ASP A 100 -2.84 4.37 16.18
C ASP A 100 -2.31 3.72 14.91
N ALA A 101 -3.13 2.91 14.24
CA ALA A 101 -2.73 2.23 13.02
C ALA A 101 -2.52 3.24 11.88
N VAL A 102 -1.33 3.22 11.27
CA VAL A 102 -0.96 4.19 10.21
C VAL A 102 -1.69 3.93 8.90
N TYR A 103 -1.94 2.65 8.59
CA TYR A 103 -2.43 2.20 7.29
C TYR A 103 -3.84 1.61 7.31
N LEU A 104 -4.40 1.36 8.50
CA LEU A 104 -5.72 0.78 8.66
C LEU A 104 -6.71 1.89 8.99
N ASN A 105 -7.74 2.04 8.15
CA ASN A 105 -8.90 2.81 8.53
C ASN A 105 -9.76 2.03 9.55
N THR A 106 -10.75 2.67 10.17
CA THR A 106 -11.58 2.04 11.21
C THR A 106 -12.18 0.69 10.79
N PRO A 107 -12.81 0.54 9.60
CA PRO A 107 -13.35 -0.75 9.19
C PRO A 107 -12.28 -1.84 9.01
N LEU A 108 -11.09 -1.49 8.52
CA LEU A 108 -9.99 -2.44 8.40
C LEU A 108 -9.40 -2.80 9.77
N PHE A 109 -9.31 -1.84 10.68
CA PHE A 109 -8.88 -2.11 12.05
C PHE A 109 -9.82 -3.11 12.73
N ASP A 110 -11.13 -2.92 12.61
CA ASP A 110 -12.13 -3.85 13.14
C ASP A 110 -12.01 -5.24 12.49
N LEU A 111 -11.76 -5.32 11.18
CA LEU A 111 -11.54 -6.61 10.51
C LEU A 111 -10.30 -7.37 11.03
N TYR A 112 -9.25 -6.64 11.45
CA TYR A 112 -8.02 -7.25 11.94
C TYR A 112 -8.13 -7.69 13.41
N TYR A 113 -8.86 -6.95 14.24
CA TYR A 113 -8.82 -7.08 15.70
C TYR A 113 -10.16 -7.34 16.39
N ALA A 114 -11.31 -7.20 15.71
CA ALA A 114 -12.63 -7.30 16.31
C ALA A 114 -13.41 -8.56 15.85
N PRO A 115 -14.15 -9.24 16.75
CA PRO A 115 -14.98 -10.39 16.38
C PRO A 115 -16.06 -10.06 15.34
N PRO A 116 -16.47 -11.03 14.48
CA PRO A 116 -16.09 -12.44 14.48
C PRO A 116 -14.76 -12.74 13.78
N SER A 117 -14.22 -11.78 13.02
CA SER A 117 -13.00 -11.93 12.22
C SER A 117 -11.78 -11.39 12.96
N ASN A 118 -10.88 -12.26 13.40
CA ASN A 118 -9.61 -11.84 14.02
C ASN A 118 -8.46 -12.09 13.05
N LEU A 119 -8.46 -11.36 11.94
CA LEU A 119 -7.57 -11.66 10.82
C LEU A 119 -6.09 -11.63 11.21
N ASP A 120 -5.68 -10.75 12.12
CA ASP A 120 -4.31 -10.73 12.66
C ASP A 120 -3.93 -12.08 13.31
N ALA A 121 -4.80 -12.57 14.19
CA ALA A 121 -4.60 -13.85 14.87
C ALA A 121 -4.60 -15.04 13.89
N GLU A 122 -5.47 -15.02 12.87
CA GLU A 122 -5.49 -16.04 11.82
C GLU A 122 -4.19 -16.05 10.99
N VAL A 123 -3.67 -14.86 10.66
CA VAL A 123 -2.41 -14.71 9.93
C VAL A 123 -1.23 -15.20 10.76
N LEU A 124 -1.17 -14.87 12.05
CA LEU A 124 -0.14 -15.36 12.96
C LEU A 124 -0.20 -16.89 13.13
N ALA A 125 -1.41 -17.45 13.23
CA ALA A 125 -1.60 -18.89 13.28
C ALA A 125 -1.13 -19.58 11.98
N PHE A 126 -1.43 -18.99 10.82
CA PHE A 126 -0.95 -19.46 9.51
C PHE A 126 0.58 -19.46 9.42
N ILE A 127 1.23 -18.35 9.81
CA ILE A 127 2.69 -18.24 9.86
C ILE A 127 3.30 -19.32 10.78
N THR A 128 2.72 -19.49 11.96
CA THR A 128 3.19 -20.46 12.96
C THR A 128 3.12 -21.89 12.41
N GLN A 129 2.01 -22.25 11.76
CA GLN A 129 1.85 -23.57 11.14
C GLN A 129 2.86 -23.81 10.02
N ALA A 130 3.10 -22.82 9.17
CA ALA A 130 4.07 -22.92 8.09
C ALA A 130 5.52 -22.99 8.61
N LYS A 131 5.86 -22.26 9.68
CA LYS A 131 7.18 -22.33 10.34
C LYS A 131 7.50 -23.70 10.92
N ASN A 132 6.49 -24.48 11.34
CA ASN A 132 6.71 -25.83 11.85
C ASN A 132 7.18 -26.83 10.78
N LEU A 133 7.08 -26.49 9.49
CA LEU A 133 7.53 -27.33 8.37
C LEU A 133 8.99 -27.06 7.96
N VAL A 134 9.67 -26.15 8.66
CA VAL A 134 10.93 -25.53 8.27
C VAL A 134 12.02 -25.79 9.28
#